data_AF-A0A3S0SJ51-F1
#
_entry.id   AF-A0A3S0SJ51-F1
#
_cell.length_a   1.000
_cell.length_b   1.000
_cell.length_c   1.000
_cell.angle_alpha   90.00
_cell.angle_beta   90.00
_cell.angle_gamma   90.00
#
_symmetry.space_group_name_H-M   'P 1'
#
loop_
_entity.id
_entity.type
_entity.pdbx_description
1 polymer ?
#
loop_
_entity_poly.entity_id
_entity_poly.type
_entity_poly.pdbx_seq_one_letter_code
_entity_poly.pdbx_strand_id
1 'polypeptide(L)' 'HSSLFDAGLTKVIDNQAKVVSWYDNEWGYSNRIADLTALVGKSL' A
#
# COMPACT_ATOMS: atom_id res chain seq x y z
N HIS A 1 0.82 2.90 -7.24
CA HIS A 1 1.01 3.03 -5.77
C HIS A 1 0.62 1.72 -5.08
N SER A 2 1.22 1.39 -3.93
CA SER A 2 0.89 0.14 -3.19
C SER A 2 -0.30 0.27 -2.26
N SER A 3 -0.59 1.48 -1.81
CA SER A 3 -1.67 1.83 -0.90
C SER A 3 -1.98 3.31 -1.14
N LEU A 4 -3.25 3.63 -1.29
CA LEU A 4 -3.77 4.97 -1.52
C LEU A 4 -4.69 5.30 -0.34
N PHE A 5 -4.20 6.13 0.57
CA PHE A 5 -4.91 6.49 1.78
C PHE A 5 -6.17 7.31 1.47
N ASP A 6 -7.28 6.97 2.12
CA ASP A 6 -8.55 7.68 2.01
C ASP A 6 -8.84 8.42 3.33
N ALA A 7 -8.48 9.70 3.35
CA ALA A 7 -8.70 10.56 4.50
C ALA A 7 -10.19 10.74 4.83
N GLY A 8 -11.08 10.69 3.83
CA GLY A 8 -12.53 10.91 4.01
C GLY A 8 -13.21 9.81 4.81
N LEU A 9 -12.64 8.60 4.82
CA LEU A 9 -13.14 7.46 5.60
C LEU A 9 -12.52 7.33 6.99
N THR A 10 -11.62 8.24 7.37
CA THR A 10 -10.98 8.22 8.68
C THR A 10 -11.98 8.60 9.78
N LYS A 11 -12.04 7.81 10.85
CA LYS A 11 -12.89 8.08 12.02
C LYS A 11 -12.12 7.84 13.32
N VAL A 12 -12.37 8.67 14.31
CA VAL A 12 -11.79 8.55 15.66
C VAL A 12 -12.93 8.51 16.68
N ILE A 13 -12.85 7.56 17.62
CA ILE A 13 -13.74 7.45 18.77
C ILE A 13 -12.84 7.24 19.99
N ASP A 14 -12.89 8.18 20.94
CA ASP A 14 -12.01 8.23 22.11
C ASP A 14 -10.52 8.06 21.74
N ASN A 15 -9.89 6.97 22.16
CA ASN A 15 -8.49 6.65 21.89
C ASN A 15 -8.28 5.66 20.72
N GLN A 16 -9.33 5.37 19.94
CA GLN A 16 -9.27 4.47 18.79
C GLN A 16 -9.47 5.23 17.47
N ALA A 17 -8.60 4.95 16.50
CA ALA A 17 -8.70 5.48 15.14
C ALA A 17 -8.91 4.35 14.12
N LYS A 18 -9.87 4.55 13.22
CA LYS A 18 -10.07 3.76 12.00
C LYS A 18 -9.53 4.56 10.82
N VAL A 19 -8.62 3.95 10.07
CA VAL A 19 -8.09 4.47 8.80
C VAL A 19 -8.37 3.47 7.68
N VAL A 20 -8.51 3.95 6.45
CA VAL A 20 -8.75 3.11 5.28
C VAL A 20 -7.79 3.52 4.16
N SER A 21 -7.30 2.53 3.43
CA SER A 21 -6.56 2.76 2.20
C SER A 21 -6.98 1.76 1.14
N TRP A 22 -7.03 2.21 -0.10
CA TRP A 22 -7.31 1.37 -1.26
C TRP A 22 -6.02 0.89 -1.88
N TYR A 23 -6.05 -0.29 -2.50
CA TYR A 23 -4.98 -0.72 -3.38
C TYR A 23 -5.56 -1.56 -4.50
N ASP A 24 -4.93 -1.45 -5.66
CA ASP A 24 -5.18 -2.37 -6.77
C ASP A 24 -4.43 -3.68 -6.47
N ASN A 25 -5.19 -4.75 -6.26
CA ASN A 25 -4.67 -6.05 -5.88
C ASN A 25 -3.89 -6.75 -6.99
N GLU A 26 -4.10 -6.37 -8.25
CA GLU A 26 -3.39 -6.96 -9.39
C GLU A 26 -2.23 -6.06 -9.80
N TRP A 27 -2.52 -4.81 -10.19
CA TRP A 27 -1.53 -3.88 -10.71
C TRP A 27 -0.58 -3.38 -9.64
N GLY A 28 -1.11 -2.96 -8.48
CA GLY A 28 -0.32 -2.45 -7.38
C GLY A 28 0.65 -3.51 -6.84
N TYR A 29 0.16 -4.74 -6.71
CA TYR A 29 0.96 -5.88 -6.28
C TYR A 29 2.02 -6.28 -7.31
N SER A 30 1.63 -6.43 -8.59
CA SER A 30 2.55 -6.80 -9.67
C SER A 30 3.73 -5.84 -9.79
N ASN A 31 3.48 -4.54 -9.66
CA ASN A 31 4.54 -3.55 -9.69
C ASN A 31 5.50 -3.67 -8.48
N ARG A 32 4.99 -4.01 -7.29
CA ARG A 32 5.86 -4.23 -6.12
C ARG A 32 6.71 -5.48 -6.24
N ILE A 33 6.20 -6.54 -6.87
CA ILE A 33 7.00 -7.72 -7.21
C ILE A 33 8.11 -7.35 -8.19
N ALA A 34 7.80 -6.59 -9.25
CA ALA A 34 8.80 -6.16 -10.22
C ALA A 34 9.92 -5.31 -9.59
N ASP A 35 9.57 -4.35 -8.72
CA ASP A 35 10.55 -3.55 -7.96
C ASP A 35 11.43 -4.43 -7.08
N LEU A 36 10.84 -5.42 -6.39
CA LEU A 36 11.57 -6.34 -5.53
C LEU A 36 12.55 -7.20 -6.35
N THR A 37 12.11 -7.72 -7.51
CA THR A 37 12.98 -8.47 -8.42
C THR A 37 14.15 -7.61 -8.89
N ALA A 38 13.91 -6.34 -9.26
CA ALA A 38 14.96 -5.43 -9.65
C ALA A 38 15.94 -5.12 -8.51
N LEU A 39 15.45 -4.99 -7.27
CA LEU A 39 16.28 -4.80 -6.09
C LEU A 39 17.21 -5.99 -5.84
N VAL A 40 16.66 -7.21 -5.84
CA VAL A 40 17.44 -8.44 -5.66
C VAL A 40 18.46 -8.61 -6.80
N GLY A 41 18.04 -8.37 -8.04
CA GLY A 41 18.90 -8.47 -9.22
C GLY A 41 20.09 -7.50 -9.20
N LYS A 42 20.01 -6.37 -8.48
CA LYS A 42 21.14 -5.45 -8.28
C LYS A 42 22.18 -5.96 -7.27
N SER A 43 21.84 -6.96 -6.47
CA SER A 43 22.71 -7.53 -5.42
C SER A 43 23.39 -8.84 -5.82
N LEU A 44 23.19 -9.28 -7.06
CA LEU A 44 23.82 -10.43 -7.70
C LEU A 44 24.92 -9.96 -8.65
#